data_AF-V4TIH5-F1
#
_entry.id   AF-V4TIH5-F1
#
_cell.length_a   1.000
_cell.length_b   1.000
_cell.length_c   1.000
_cell.angle_alpha   90.00
_cell.angle_beta   90.00
_cell.angle_gamma   90.00
#
_symmetry.space_group_name_H-M   'P 1'
#
loop_
_entity.id
_entity.type
_entity.pdbx_description
1 polymer ?
#
loop_
_entity_poly.entity_id
_entity_poly.type
_entity_poly.pdbx_seq_one_letter_code
_entity_poly.pdbx_strand_id
1 'polypeptide(L)'
;MNYLNSGQLTEAVRHRPHSVILFDEIEKAHRDVLNVMLQLLDDGRVTDGKGQTVDFKNTIIIMTSNIGDSVIARESILGSDQMEREVAEELRRRFRPEFLNRIDEVIVFRQLNKMQLMEIVDIMLKEIYERLEAKNIELTVTDTFKKKLIEEGYNPSYGARPLRRAIGRLLEDNLAEIILTGSIQEGDSVIMNCDSRGNVIVYRHRNGCMTVCAR
;
A
#
# COMPACT_ATOMS: atom_id res chain seq x y z
N MET A 1 -23.28 -19.95 -21.30
CA MET A 1 -24.30 -20.12 -20.25
C MET A 1 -23.84 -19.38 -19.00
N ASN A 2 -24.37 -18.18 -18.70
CA ASN A 2 -24.05 -17.40 -17.48
C ASN A 2 -25.34 -16.98 -16.76
N TYR A 3 -26.13 -17.96 -16.32
CA TYR A 3 -27.47 -17.69 -15.74
C TYR A 3 -27.66 -18.14 -14.29
N LEU A 4 -26.58 -18.46 -13.54
CA LEU A 4 -26.75 -19.10 -12.23
C LEU A 4 -25.93 -18.56 -11.06
N ASN A 5 -24.98 -17.63 -11.25
CA ASN A 5 -24.30 -17.05 -10.09
C ASN A 5 -25.16 -15.93 -9.51
N SER A 6 -25.65 -16.15 -8.29
CA SER A 6 -26.06 -15.08 -7.40
C SER A 6 -24.94 -14.04 -7.30
N GLY A 7 -25.28 -12.79 -6.99
CA GLY A 7 -24.29 -11.70 -6.97
C GLY A 7 -23.08 -12.09 -6.14
N GLN A 8 -21.86 -11.95 -6.69
CA GLN A 8 -20.63 -12.33 -5.97
C GLN A 8 -20.55 -11.64 -4.61
N LEU A 9 -20.98 -10.37 -4.55
CA LEU A 9 -21.06 -9.60 -3.32
C LEU A 9 -22.12 -10.14 -2.35
N THR A 10 -23.34 -10.40 -2.82
CA THR A 10 -24.44 -10.88 -1.96
C THR A 10 -24.16 -12.26 -1.40
N GLU A 11 -23.55 -13.16 -2.17
CA GLU A 11 -23.13 -14.48 -1.68
C GLU A 11 -22.01 -14.39 -0.65
N ALA A 12 -20.99 -13.56 -0.88
CA ALA A 12 -19.89 -13.41 0.05
C ALA A 12 -20.38 -12.95 1.44
N VAL A 13 -21.25 -11.93 1.47
CA VAL A 13 -21.79 -11.39 2.71
C VAL A 13 -22.78 -12.34 3.37
N ARG A 14 -23.59 -13.07 2.58
CA ARG A 14 -24.48 -14.10 3.12
C ARG A 14 -23.74 -15.18 3.89
N HIS A 15 -22.56 -15.60 3.42
CA HIS A 15 -21.72 -16.58 4.11
C HIS A 15 -20.91 -15.98 5.25
N ARG A 16 -20.56 -14.70 5.17
CA ARG A 16 -19.78 -13.98 6.19
C ARG A 16 -20.38 -12.58 6.45
N PRO A 17 -21.43 -12.49 7.29
CA PRO A 17 -22.13 -11.24 7.52
C PRO A 17 -21.30 -10.17 8.25
N HIS A 18 -20.27 -10.60 8.99
CA HIS A 18 -19.31 -9.74 9.67
C HIS A 18 -18.04 -9.63 8.82
N SER A 19 -18.01 -8.64 7.94
CA SER A 19 -16.91 -8.49 6.98
C SER A 19 -16.58 -7.03 6.69
N VAL A 20 -15.32 -6.77 6.35
CA VAL A 20 -14.90 -5.53 5.70
C VAL A 20 -15.02 -5.72 4.19
N ILE A 21 -15.73 -4.82 3.53
CA ILE A 21 -15.95 -4.82 2.08
C ILE A 21 -15.19 -3.64 1.49
N LEU A 22 -14.29 -3.90 0.55
CA LEU A 22 -13.49 -2.88 -0.13
C LEU A 22 -14.00 -2.69 -1.57
N PHE A 23 -14.39 -1.47 -1.90
CA PHE A 23 -14.61 -1.04 -3.28
C PHE A 23 -13.45 -0.15 -3.71
N ASP A 24 -12.64 -0.65 -4.65
CA ASP A 24 -11.48 0.07 -5.14
C ASP A 24 -11.85 0.95 -6.35
N GLU A 25 -11.29 2.16 -6.43
CA GLU A 25 -11.46 3.11 -7.55
C GLU A 25 -12.94 3.37 -7.93
N ILE A 26 -13.76 3.70 -6.93
CA ILE A 26 -15.22 3.83 -7.08
C ILE A 26 -15.64 4.88 -8.12
N GLU A 27 -14.77 5.83 -8.46
CA GLU A 27 -15.00 6.84 -9.49
C GLU A 27 -15.06 6.30 -10.92
N LYS A 28 -14.56 5.07 -11.13
CA LYS A 28 -14.60 4.35 -12.41
C LYS A 28 -15.84 3.47 -12.55
N ALA A 29 -16.61 3.29 -11.48
CA ALA A 29 -17.80 2.46 -11.50
C ALA A 29 -18.89 3.03 -12.44
N HIS A 30 -19.61 2.14 -13.11
CA HIS A 30 -20.77 2.53 -13.92
C HIS A 30 -21.89 3.08 -13.02
N ARG A 31 -22.73 3.98 -13.57
CA ARG A 31 -23.83 4.61 -12.82
C ARG A 31 -24.77 3.60 -12.17
N ASP A 32 -25.03 2.47 -12.83
CA ASP A 32 -25.90 1.42 -12.29
C ASP A 32 -25.31 0.77 -11.04
N VAL A 33 -23.97 0.65 -10.96
CA VAL A 33 -23.31 0.15 -9.76
C VAL A 33 -23.49 1.14 -8.61
N LEU A 34 -23.31 2.45 -8.88
CA LEU A 34 -23.52 3.48 -7.88
C LEU A 34 -24.98 3.53 -7.38
N ASN A 35 -25.96 3.24 -8.23
CA ASN A 35 -27.37 3.17 -7.82
C ASN A 35 -27.64 1.98 -6.87
N VAL A 36 -27.03 0.82 -7.13
CA VAL A 36 -27.12 -0.33 -6.21
C VAL A 36 -26.40 -0.01 -4.90
N MET A 37 -25.28 0.71 -4.96
CA MET A 37 -24.57 1.16 -3.76
C MET A 37 -25.38 2.16 -2.93
N LEU A 38 -26.14 3.06 -3.55
CA LEU A 38 -27.08 3.93 -2.82
C LEU A 38 -28.09 3.11 -2.02
N GLN A 39 -28.71 2.09 -2.64
CA GLN A 39 -29.64 1.21 -1.94
C GLN A 39 -28.95 0.48 -0.77
N LEU A 40 -27.73 0.01 -0.99
CA LEU A 40 -26.93 -0.65 0.03
C LEU A 40 -26.66 0.27 1.23
N LEU A 41 -26.23 1.51 0.98
CA LEU A 41 -25.89 2.48 2.00
C LEU A 41 -27.14 3.03 2.72
N ASP A 42 -28.29 3.12 2.05
CA ASP A 42 -29.56 3.58 2.64
C ASP A 42 -30.21 2.51 3.52
N ASP A 43 -30.46 1.33 2.96
CA ASP A 43 -31.28 0.29 3.61
C ASP A 43 -30.43 -0.73 4.38
N GLY A 44 -29.11 -0.71 4.20
CA GLY A 44 -28.20 -1.75 4.70
C GLY A 44 -28.49 -3.11 4.06
N ARG A 45 -29.13 -3.14 2.88
CA ARG A 45 -29.62 -4.35 2.22
C ARG A 45 -29.51 -4.26 0.72
N VAL A 46 -29.23 -5.39 0.08
CA VAL A 46 -29.24 -5.52 -1.38
C VAL A 46 -30.03 -6.75 -1.77
N THR A 47 -30.90 -6.61 -2.77
CA THR A 47 -31.63 -7.72 -3.37
C THR A 47 -30.96 -8.13 -4.66
N ASP A 48 -30.59 -9.42 -4.76
CA ASP A 48 -29.96 -9.95 -5.96
C ASP A 48 -30.96 -10.21 -7.10
N GLY A 49 -30.44 -10.58 -8.28
CA GLY A 49 -31.28 -10.91 -9.45
C GLY A 49 -32.17 -12.15 -9.29
N LYS A 50 -31.99 -12.94 -8.22
CA LYS A 50 -32.86 -14.07 -7.86
C LYS A 50 -33.94 -13.66 -6.84
N GLY A 51 -34.01 -12.38 -6.48
CA GLY A 51 -34.95 -11.85 -5.49
C GLY A 51 -34.54 -12.12 -4.04
N GLN A 52 -33.30 -12.56 -3.78
CA GLN A 52 -32.83 -12.78 -2.43
C GLN A 52 -32.25 -11.50 -1.85
N THR A 53 -32.79 -11.06 -0.71
CA THR A 53 -32.28 -9.90 0.03
C THR A 53 -31.21 -10.33 1.04
N VAL A 54 -30.05 -9.68 0.97
CA VAL A 54 -28.93 -9.90 1.89
C VAL A 54 -28.73 -8.66 2.77
N ASP A 55 -28.46 -8.88 4.05
CA ASP A 55 -28.26 -7.84 5.06
C ASP A 55 -26.77 -7.50 5.21
N PHE A 56 -26.46 -6.21 5.17
CA PHE A 56 -25.12 -5.64 5.24
C PHE A 56 -24.90 -4.80 6.51
N LYS A 57 -25.87 -4.75 7.44
CA LYS A 57 -25.78 -3.94 8.67
C LYS A 57 -24.59 -4.28 9.57
N ASN A 58 -24.02 -5.48 9.42
CA ASN A 58 -22.85 -5.94 10.17
C ASN A 58 -21.54 -5.86 9.36
N THR A 59 -21.56 -5.12 8.25
CA THR A 59 -20.39 -4.95 7.37
C THR A 59 -19.82 -3.55 7.50
N ILE A 60 -18.49 -3.44 7.37
CA ILE A 60 -17.81 -2.15 7.22
C ILE A 60 -17.51 -1.98 5.73
N ILE A 61 -18.01 -0.91 5.14
CA ILE A 61 -17.78 -0.60 3.72
C ILE A 61 -16.67 0.44 3.63
N ILE A 62 -15.60 0.09 2.94
CA ILE A 62 -14.49 1.00 2.60
C ILE A 62 -14.51 1.22 1.10
N MET A 63 -14.44 2.47 0.69
CA MET A 63 -14.35 2.87 -0.71
C MET A 63 -13.07 3.67 -0.90
N THR A 64 -12.31 3.36 -1.95
CA THR A 64 -11.14 4.16 -2.35
C THR A 64 -11.48 4.94 -3.62
N SER A 65 -10.80 6.06 -3.78
CA SER A 65 -10.92 6.93 -4.94
C SER A 65 -9.62 7.68 -5.15
N ASN A 66 -9.21 7.85 -6.40
CA ASN A 66 -8.06 8.70 -6.76
C ASN A 66 -8.49 10.14 -7.09
N ILE A 67 -9.74 10.51 -6.79
CA ILE A 67 -10.21 11.89 -6.95
C ILE A 67 -9.51 12.78 -5.95
N GLY A 68 -8.96 13.90 -6.43
CA GLY A 68 -8.28 14.87 -5.59
C GLY A 68 -6.77 14.65 -5.49
N ASP A 69 -6.20 13.62 -6.12
CA ASP A 69 -4.74 13.37 -6.13
C ASP A 69 -3.92 14.59 -6.55
N SER A 70 -4.39 15.34 -7.56
CA SER A 70 -3.75 16.57 -8.03
C SER A 70 -3.80 17.71 -7.02
N VAL A 71 -4.84 17.77 -6.18
CA VAL A 71 -5.01 18.74 -5.11
C VAL A 71 -4.13 18.36 -3.91
N ILE A 72 -4.16 17.09 -3.52
CA ILE A 72 -3.32 16.52 -2.45
C ILE A 72 -1.84 16.72 -2.77
N ALA A 73 -1.44 16.60 -4.04
CA ALA A 73 -0.07 16.88 -4.47
C ALA A 73 0.38 18.34 -4.26
N ARG A 74 -0.55 19.26 -4.01
CA ARG A 74 -0.28 20.68 -3.77
C ARG A 74 -0.53 21.08 -2.31
N GLU A 75 -0.67 20.12 -1.39
CA GLU A 75 -0.90 20.34 0.04
C GLU A 75 0.11 21.34 0.64
N SER A 76 1.40 21.22 0.30
CA SER A 76 2.46 22.11 0.79
C SER A 76 2.28 23.58 0.40
N ILE A 77 1.49 23.87 -0.64
CA ILE A 77 1.22 25.21 -1.15
C ILE A 77 -0.13 25.72 -0.62
N LEU A 78 -1.14 24.85 -0.61
CA LEU A 78 -2.52 25.21 -0.26
C LEU A 78 -2.75 25.27 1.26
N GLY A 79 -2.03 24.46 2.02
CA GLY A 79 -2.35 24.17 3.42
C GLY A 79 -3.50 23.17 3.56
N SER A 80 -3.59 22.51 4.72
CA SER A 80 -4.51 21.39 4.97
C SER A 80 -5.98 21.76 4.76
N ASP A 81 -6.45 22.85 5.36
CA ASP A 81 -7.87 23.22 5.32
C ASP A 81 -8.35 23.56 3.91
N GLN A 82 -7.50 24.21 3.12
CA GLN A 82 -7.82 24.56 1.74
C GLN A 82 -7.78 23.33 0.83
N MET A 83 -6.80 22.44 1.02
CA MET A 83 -6.72 21.17 0.30
C MET A 83 -7.98 20.33 0.54
N GLU A 84 -8.43 20.17 1.78
CA GLU A 84 -9.63 19.38 2.10
C GLU A 84 -10.90 19.97 1.44
N ARG A 85 -11.02 21.30 1.39
CA ARG A 85 -12.12 21.97 0.68
C ARG A 85 -12.10 21.69 -0.81
N GLU A 86 -10.93 21.80 -1.46
CA GLU A 86 -10.78 21.54 -2.89
C GLU A 86 -11.04 20.06 -3.24
N VAL A 87 -10.57 19.12 -2.41
CA VAL A 87 -10.91 17.68 -2.56
C VAL A 87 -12.41 17.48 -2.45
N ALA A 88 -13.08 18.12 -1.48
CA ALA A 88 -14.53 18.02 -1.33
C ALA A 88 -15.29 18.61 -2.52
N GLU A 89 -14.78 19.66 -3.18
CA GLU A 89 -15.34 20.19 -4.42
C GLU A 89 -15.20 19.21 -5.59
N GLU A 90 -14.03 18.60 -5.77
CA GLU A 90 -13.80 17.60 -6.80
C GLU A 90 -14.68 16.36 -6.62
N LEU A 91 -14.87 15.90 -5.37
CA LEU A 91 -15.82 14.84 -5.05
C LEU A 91 -17.25 15.21 -5.44
N ARG A 92 -17.72 16.44 -5.13
CA ARG A 92 -19.07 16.92 -5.51
C ARG A 92 -19.26 17.09 -7.01
N ARG A 93 -18.18 17.31 -7.77
CA ARG A 93 -18.23 17.36 -9.24
C ARG A 93 -18.40 15.97 -9.85
N ARG A 94 -17.79 14.96 -9.25
CA ARG A 94 -17.84 13.58 -9.77
C ARG A 94 -19.03 12.78 -9.27
N PHE A 95 -19.32 12.86 -7.98
CA PHE A 95 -20.41 12.14 -7.32
C PHE A 95 -21.58 13.06 -7.03
N ARG A 96 -22.78 12.51 -7.14
CA ARG A 96 -24.00 13.25 -6.83
C ARG A 96 -24.11 13.45 -5.30
N PRO A 97 -24.67 14.58 -4.83
CA PRO A 97 -24.77 14.86 -3.39
C PRO A 97 -25.45 13.76 -2.58
N GLU A 98 -26.45 13.09 -3.13
CA GLU A 98 -27.14 12.01 -2.41
C GLU A 98 -26.23 10.82 -2.11
N PHE A 99 -25.22 10.54 -2.94
CA PHE A 99 -24.24 9.49 -2.64
C PHE A 99 -23.29 9.91 -1.51
N LEU A 100 -22.76 11.13 -1.60
CA LEU A 100 -21.84 11.66 -0.59
C LEU A 100 -22.51 11.79 0.78
N ASN A 101 -23.79 12.13 0.82
CA ASN A 101 -24.57 12.26 2.06
C ASN A 101 -24.83 10.91 2.77
N ARG A 102 -24.48 9.77 2.15
CA ARG A 102 -24.57 8.43 2.75
C ARG A 102 -23.22 7.89 3.21
N ILE A 103 -22.16 8.65 3.00
CA ILE A 103 -20.84 8.32 3.50
C ILE A 103 -20.71 8.95 4.88
N ASP A 104 -20.46 8.12 5.89
CA ASP A 104 -20.30 8.57 7.27
C ASP A 104 -19.08 9.48 7.43
N GLU A 105 -17.95 9.10 6.83
CA GLU A 105 -16.69 9.83 6.91
C GLU A 105 -15.88 9.73 5.61
N VAL A 106 -15.28 10.85 5.19
CA VAL A 106 -14.35 10.92 4.07
C VAL A 106 -12.95 11.18 4.62
N ILE A 107 -12.06 10.22 4.46
CA ILE A 107 -10.67 10.31 4.93
C ILE A 107 -9.78 10.70 3.76
N VAL A 108 -9.12 11.86 3.86
CA VAL A 108 -8.15 12.33 2.86
C VAL A 108 -6.75 11.87 3.26
N PHE A 109 -6.13 11.03 2.43
CA PHE A 109 -4.77 10.55 2.64
C PHE A 109 -3.75 11.60 2.18
N ARG A 110 -2.95 12.09 3.12
CA ARG A 110 -1.90 13.09 2.86
C ARG A 110 -0.67 12.45 2.24
N GLN A 111 0.19 13.28 1.64
CA GLN A 111 1.45 12.80 1.11
C GLN A 111 2.38 12.31 2.21
N LEU A 112 3.11 11.24 1.92
CA LEU A 112 4.10 10.68 2.84
C LEU A 112 5.30 11.63 2.95
N ASN A 113 5.64 11.99 4.18
CA ASN A 113 6.87 12.72 4.45
C ASN A 113 8.09 11.77 4.53
N LYS A 114 9.31 12.33 4.52
CA LYS A 114 10.54 11.54 4.55
C LYS A 114 10.68 10.64 5.78
N MET A 115 10.16 11.07 6.94
CA MET A 115 10.23 10.27 8.17
C MET A 115 9.27 9.07 8.08
N GLN A 116 8.05 9.29 7.61
CA GLN A 116 7.09 8.21 7.35
C GLN A 116 7.60 7.22 6.31
N LEU A 117 8.27 7.71 5.25
CA LEU A 117 8.89 6.84 4.26
C LEU A 117 9.99 5.95 4.87
N MET A 118 10.77 6.46 5.82
CA MET A 118 11.76 5.66 6.55
C MET A 118 11.10 4.56 7.38
N GLU A 119 10.02 4.87 8.11
CA GLU A 119 9.26 3.87 8.86
C GLU A 119 8.67 2.80 7.95
N ILE A 120 8.17 3.19 6.78
CA ILE A 120 7.65 2.25 5.77
C ILE A 120 8.77 1.33 5.26
N VAL A 121 9.96 1.87 4.98
CA VAL A 121 11.13 1.05 4.62
C VAL A 121 11.40 0.03 5.71
N ASP A 122 11.42 0.42 6.97
CA ASP A 122 11.67 -0.48 8.10
C ASP A 122 10.61 -1.59 8.22
N ILE A 123 9.34 -1.25 8.02
CA ILE A 123 8.25 -2.24 7.98
C ILE A 123 8.46 -3.25 6.84
N MET A 124 8.83 -2.78 5.64
CA MET A 124 9.06 -3.66 4.49
C MET A 124 10.29 -4.54 4.65
N LEU A 125 11.36 -4.03 5.29
CA LEU A 125 12.58 -4.78 5.55
C LEU A 125 12.38 -5.91 6.57
N LYS A 126 11.34 -5.82 7.42
CA LYS A 126 11.04 -6.84 8.42
C LYS A 126 10.85 -8.24 7.80
N GLU A 127 10.14 -8.33 6.68
CA GLU A 127 9.94 -9.60 5.94
C GLU A 127 11.28 -10.22 5.52
N ILE A 128 12.28 -9.39 5.19
CA ILE A 128 13.61 -9.84 4.76
C ILE A 128 14.48 -10.24 5.96
N TYR A 129 14.42 -9.47 7.05
CA TYR A 129 15.12 -9.82 8.30
C TYR A 129 14.69 -11.19 8.80
N GLU A 130 13.38 -11.45 8.88
CA GLU A 130 12.85 -12.75 9.32
C GLU A 130 13.33 -13.92 8.43
N ARG A 131 13.39 -13.70 7.11
CA ARG A 131 13.87 -14.72 6.14
C ARG A 131 15.36 -15.02 6.29
N LEU A 132 16.19 -14.02 6.59
CA LEU A 132 17.64 -14.20 6.77
C LEU A 132 17.98 -14.76 8.14
N GLU A 133 17.26 -14.35 9.18
CA GLU A 133 17.38 -14.90 10.53
C GLU A 133 17.06 -16.40 10.55
N ALA A 134 16.05 -16.84 9.78
CA ALA A 134 15.76 -18.27 9.60
C ALA A 134 16.91 -19.06 8.93
N LYS A 135 17.85 -18.37 8.27
CA LYS A 135 19.09 -18.91 7.71
C LYS A 135 20.31 -18.58 8.59
N ASN A 136 20.08 -18.11 9.83
CA ASN A 136 21.10 -17.69 10.78
C ASN A 136 22.07 -16.65 10.19
N ILE A 137 21.56 -15.72 9.37
CA ILE A 137 22.28 -14.57 8.82
C ILE A 137 21.66 -13.32 9.42
N GLU A 138 22.47 -12.50 10.08
CA GLU A 138 22.03 -11.21 10.61
C GLU A 138 22.17 -10.14 9.52
N LEU A 139 21.14 -9.33 9.30
CA LEU A 139 21.18 -8.24 8.33
C LEU A 139 20.96 -6.90 9.04
N THR A 140 21.88 -5.96 8.82
CA THR A 140 21.75 -4.57 9.22
C THR A 140 21.70 -3.68 7.97
N VAL A 141 20.68 -2.82 7.87
CA VAL A 141 20.55 -1.85 6.79
C VAL A 141 20.80 -0.45 7.33
N THR A 142 21.81 0.24 6.82
CA THR A 142 22.17 1.58 7.30
C THR A 142 21.18 2.65 6.82
N ASP A 143 21.09 3.76 7.56
CA ASP A 143 20.24 4.89 7.18
C ASP A 143 20.59 5.48 5.81
N THR A 144 21.87 5.45 5.42
CA THR A 144 22.33 5.87 4.09
C THR A 144 21.74 4.99 3.00
N PHE A 145 21.67 3.67 3.22
CA PHE A 145 21.04 2.75 2.30
C PHE A 145 19.53 2.93 2.26
N LYS A 146 18.87 3.13 3.41
CA LYS A 146 17.43 3.44 3.47
C LYS A 146 17.08 4.72 2.70
N LYS A 147 17.91 5.78 2.81
CA LYS A 147 17.76 7.01 2.01
C LYS A 147 17.83 6.70 0.51
N LYS A 148 18.80 5.89 0.08
CA LYS A 148 18.92 5.47 -1.32
C LYS A 148 17.68 4.71 -1.80
N LEU A 149 17.14 3.80 -0.97
CA LEU A 149 15.88 3.10 -1.28
C LEU A 149 14.72 4.07 -1.48
N ILE A 150 14.60 5.10 -0.64
CA ILE A 150 13.55 6.13 -0.78
C ILE A 150 13.78 6.96 -2.04
N GLU A 151 15.00 7.41 -2.32
CA GLU A 151 15.33 8.20 -3.51
C GLU A 151 14.99 7.47 -4.82
N GLU A 152 15.20 6.15 -4.87
CA GLU A 152 14.91 5.32 -6.05
C GLU A 152 13.46 4.79 -6.07
N GLY A 153 12.84 4.66 -4.90
CA GLY A 153 11.59 3.93 -4.68
C GLY A 153 10.38 4.79 -4.32
N TYR A 154 10.55 6.09 -4.10
CA TYR A 154 9.45 7.02 -3.84
C TYR A 154 9.14 7.87 -5.06
N ASN A 155 7.85 7.91 -5.41
CA ASN A 155 7.34 8.85 -6.40
C ASN A 155 6.07 9.50 -5.85
N PRO A 156 5.96 10.84 -5.79
CA PRO A 156 4.78 11.52 -5.26
C PRO A 156 3.44 11.08 -5.90
N SER A 157 3.44 10.74 -7.20
CA SER A 157 2.24 10.26 -7.91
C SER A 157 1.90 8.80 -7.62
N TYR A 158 2.86 7.98 -7.20
CA TYR A 158 2.66 6.54 -6.96
C TYR A 158 2.88 6.14 -5.49
N GLY A 159 3.13 7.11 -4.61
CA GLY A 159 3.48 6.92 -3.21
C GLY A 159 4.69 5.99 -3.02
N ALA A 160 4.62 5.15 -1.99
CA ALA A 160 5.63 4.15 -1.67
C ALA A 160 5.49 2.84 -2.50
N ARG A 161 4.57 2.76 -3.48
CA ARG A 161 4.39 1.54 -4.29
C ARG A 161 5.69 1.08 -4.99
N PRO A 162 6.52 1.97 -5.57
CA PRO A 162 7.78 1.57 -6.19
C PRO A 162 8.85 1.12 -5.18
N LEU A 163 8.66 1.38 -3.88
CA LEU A 163 9.65 1.10 -2.83
C LEU A 163 9.93 -0.39 -2.68
N ARG A 164 8.88 -1.23 -2.74
CA ARG A 164 9.04 -2.70 -2.71
C ARG A 164 9.89 -3.19 -3.88
N ARG A 165 9.74 -2.58 -5.07
CA ARG A 165 10.58 -2.90 -6.23
C ARG A 165 12.02 -2.44 -6.03
N ALA A 166 12.24 -1.26 -5.46
CA ALA A 166 13.57 -0.76 -5.14
C ALA A 166 14.28 -1.67 -4.12
N ILE A 167 13.58 -2.12 -3.08
CA ILE A 167 14.10 -3.09 -2.10
C ILE A 167 14.46 -4.41 -2.78
N GLY A 168 13.56 -4.97 -3.60
CA GLY A 168 13.85 -6.20 -4.35
C GLY A 168 15.14 -6.09 -5.18
N ARG A 169 15.23 -5.03 -6.00
CA ARG A 169 16.38 -4.82 -6.90
C ARG A 169 17.68 -4.50 -6.18
N LEU A 170 17.66 -3.57 -5.23
CA LEU A 170 18.88 -3.02 -4.62
C LEU A 170 19.36 -3.85 -3.43
N LEU A 171 18.46 -4.60 -2.78
CA LEU A 171 18.78 -5.38 -1.60
C LEU A 171 18.63 -6.88 -1.86
N GLU A 172 17.43 -7.37 -2.20
CA GLU A 172 17.20 -8.82 -2.30
C GLU A 172 18.06 -9.47 -3.40
N ASP A 173 18.08 -8.89 -4.61
CA ASP A 173 18.85 -9.42 -5.74
C ASP A 173 20.35 -9.44 -5.43
N ASN A 174 20.86 -8.36 -4.80
CA ASN A 174 22.27 -8.26 -4.40
C ASN A 174 22.62 -9.30 -3.33
N LEU A 175 21.78 -9.47 -2.30
CA LEU A 175 22.01 -10.50 -1.28
C LEU A 175 21.92 -11.91 -1.86
N ALA A 176 20.96 -12.17 -2.75
CA ALA A 176 20.81 -13.47 -3.40
C ALA A 176 22.07 -13.84 -4.19
N GLU A 177 22.60 -12.93 -4.99
CA GLU A 177 23.83 -13.16 -5.76
C GLU A 177 25.04 -13.46 -4.85
N ILE A 178 25.23 -12.67 -3.79
CA ILE A 178 26.36 -12.83 -2.86
C ILE A 178 26.25 -14.14 -2.07
N ILE A 179 25.04 -14.55 -1.69
CA ILE A 179 24.79 -15.85 -1.04
C ILE A 179 25.07 -17.00 -2.02
N LEU A 180 24.63 -16.88 -3.28
CA LEU A 180 24.84 -17.91 -4.31
C LEU A 180 26.32 -18.10 -4.67
N THR A 181 27.12 -17.03 -4.64
CA THR A 181 28.58 -17.11 -4.84
C THR A 181 29.31 -17.68 -3.62
N GLY A 182 28.62 -17.89 -2.49
CA GLY A 182 29.19 -18.39 -1.24
C GLY A 182 29.97 -17.34 -0.44
N SER A 183 29.87 -16.07 -0.82
CA SER A 183 30.55 -14.95 -0.15
C SER A 183 29.88 -14.60 1.19
N ILE A 184 28.59 -14.89 1.37
CA ILE A 184 27.89 -14.86 2.66
C ILE A 184 27.48 -16.29 3.00
N GLN A 185 27.70 -16.69 4.26
CA GLN A 185 27.39 -18.00 4.79
C GLN A 185 26.56 -17.91 6.06
N GLU A 186 26.05 -19.05 6.50
CA GLU A 186 25.36 -19.19 7.78
C GLU A 186 26.26 -18.73 8.94
N GLY A 187 25.70 -17.92 9.85
CA GLY A 187 26.37 -17.32 11.00
C GLY A 187 27.05 -15.98 10.72
N ASP A 188 26.94 -15.43 9.51
CA ASP A 188 27.50 -14.12 9.17
C ASP A 188 26.57 -12.96 9.57
N SER A 189 27.16 -11.84 9.95
CA SER A 189 26.46 -10.55 10.05
C SER A 189 26.76 -9.69 8.83
N VAL A 190 25.73 -9.23 8.14
CA VAL A 190 25.81 -8.51 6.86
C VAL A 190 25.31 -7.07 7.06
N ILE A 191 26.05 -6.10 6.54
CA ILE A 191 25.68 -4.69 6.58
C ILE A 191 25.50 -4.18 5.15
N MET A 192 24.27 -3.78 4.82
CA MET A 192 23.93 -3.10 3.56
C MET A 192 24.11 -1.60 3.73
N ASN A 193 24.97 -1.00 2.91
CA ASN A 193 25.31 0.42 2.98
C ASN A 193 25.40 1.05 1.57
N CYS A 194 25.48 2.38 1.51
CA CYS A 194 25.82 3.13 0.31
C CYS A 194 27.09 3.96 0.52
N ASP A 195 27.92 4.08 -0.52
CA ASP A 195 29.05 5.01 -0.53
C ASP A 195 28.62 6.47 -0.76
N SER A 196 29.59 7.39 -0.74
CA SER A 196 29.34 8.82 -0.99
C SER A 196 28.87 9.14 -2.41
N ARG A 197 28.95 8.18 -3.34
CA ARG A 197 28.48 8.29 -4.73
C ARG A 197 27.13 7.59 -4.93
N GLY A 198 26.58 6.95 -3.90
CA GLY A 198 25.32 6.22 -3.94
C GLY A 198 25.42 4.79 -4.47
N ASN A 199 26.62 4.22 -4.59
CA ASN A 199 26.80 2.81 -4.94
C ASN A 199 26.53 1.92 -3.73
N VAL A 200 25.92 0.76 -3.97
CA VAL A 200 25.62 -0.22 -2.93
C VAL A 200 26.92 -0.92 -2.49
N ILE A 201 27.20 -0.91 -1.19
CA ILE A 201 28.31 -1.66 -0.61
C ILE A 201 27.74 -2.65 0.39
N VAL A 202 28.16 -3.90 0.25
CA VAL A 202 27.81 -4.98 1.18
C VAL A 202 29.03 -5.34 2.00
N TYR A 203 28.94 -5.20 3.31
CA TYR A 203 29.96 -5.67 4.24
C TYR A 203 29.51 -6.95 4.90
N ARG A 204 30.44 -7.86 5.13
CA ARG A 204 30.25 -9.06 5.95
C ARG A 204 31.18 -8.99 7.14
N HIS A 205 30.65 -9.33 8.30
CA HIS A 205 31.38 -9.46 9.54
C HIS A 205 31.30 -10.92 10.02
N ARG A 206 32.46 -11.55 10.19
CA ARG A 206 32.60 -12.89 10.78
C ARG A 206 33.81 -12.93 11.69
N ASN A 207 33.64 -13.41 12.92
CA ASN A 207 34.72 -13.59 13.90
C ASN A 207 35.62 -12.34 14.11
N GLY A 208 35.03 -11.14 14.13
CA GLY A 208 35.78 -9.89 14.34
C GLY A 208 36.46 -9.31 13.09
N CYS A 209 36.31 -9.95 11.92
CA CYS A 209 36.85 -9.48 10.65
C CYS A 209 35.74 -8.96 9.75
N MET A 210 35.86 -7.70 9.31
CA MET A 210 34.95 -7.06 8.36
C MET A 210 35.54 -7.13 6.94
N THR A 211 34.81 -7.70 5.99
CA THR A 211 35.19 -7.81 4.58
C THR A 211 34.14 -7.16 3.69
N VAL A 212 34.55 -6.60 2.56
CA VAL A 212 33.62 -6.11 1.52
C VAL A 212 33.27 -7.28 0.61
N CYS A 213 31.99 -7.58 0.45
CA CYS A 213 31.48 -8.67 -0.38
C CYS A 213 31.05 -8.21 -1.78
N ALA A 214 30.61 -6.95 -1.92
CA ALA A 214 30.22 -6.35 -3.20
C ALA A 214 30.33 -4.81 -3.17
N ARG A 215 30.51 -4.22 -4.36
CA ARG A 215 30.50 -2.78 -4.66
C ARG A 215 29.72 -2.51 -5.95
#